data_AF-K8E4F4-F1
#
_entry.id   AF-K8E4F4-F1
#
_cell.length_a   1.000
_cell.length_b   1.000
_cell.length_c   1.000
_cell.angle_alpha   90.00
_cell.angle_beta   90.00
_cell.angle_gamma   90.00
#
_symmetry.space_group_name_H-M   'P 1'
#
loop_
_entity.id
_entity.type
_entity.pdbx_description
1 polymer ?
#
loop_
_entity_poly.entity_id
_entity_poly.type
_entity_poly.pdbx_seq_one_letter_code
_entity_poly.pdbx_strand_id
1 'polypeptide(L)'
;MPETTVEKVKLTAKEVASLGDEAIKLFISDSWNEIKKKKFPKDMEEQANRYLACHLAVLNNQNTKSEQIGSLKKEYSGFHSTYTDLKRTVYGQEYARLLKEYTKGNNGISLVVV
;
A
#
# COMPACT_ATOMS: atom_id res chain seq x y z
N MET A 1 -8.98 10.94 15.47
CA MET A 1 -9.32 9.88 14.49
C MET A 1 -8.46 8.66 14.83
N PRO A 2 -8.88 7.41 14.57
CA PRO A 2 -7.96 6.28 14.75
C PRO A 2 -6.93 6.37 13.64
N GLU A 3 -5.82 7.05 13.91
CA GLU A 3 -4.73 7.16 12.96
C GLU A 3 -4.01 5.80 12.89
N THR A 4 -3.61 5.41 11.69
CA THR A 4 -2.66 4.31 11.52
C THR A 4 -1.35 4.72 12.16
N THR A 5 -0.79 3.89 13.03
CA THR A 5 0.48 4.13 13.70
C THR A 5 1.58 3.28 13.09
N VAL A 6 2.84 3.67 13.32
CA VAL A 6 4.01 2.88 12.93
C VAL A 6 3.91 1.46 13.49
N GLU A 7 3.50 1.33 14.75
CA GLU A 7 3.31 0.04 15.42
C GLU A 7 2.29 -0.84 14.69
N LYS A 8 1.11 -0.29 14.32
CA LYS A 8 0.10 -1.04 13.56
C LYS A 8 0.62 -1.52 12.21
N VAL A 9 1.43 -0.72 11.53
CA VAL A 9 2.06 -1.11 10.25
C VAL A 9 3.04 -2.26 10.49
N LYS A 10 3.92 -2.16 11.48
CA LYS A 10 4.88 -3.23 11.82
C LYS A 10 4.19 -4.53 12.28
N LEU A 11 3.08 -4.43 13.01
CA LEU A 11 2.26 -5.58 13.41
C LEU A 11 1.58 -6.24 12.22
N THR A 12 1.12 -5.45 11.25
CA THR A 12 0.43 -5.96 10.04
C THR A 12 1.42 -6.57 9.04
N ALA A 13 2.58 -5.94 8.90
CA ALA A 13 3.63 -6.33 7.97
C ALA A 13 4.96 -6.54 8.72
N LYS A 14 5.14 -7.74 9.26
CA LYS A 14 6.35 -8.12 10.02
C LYS A 14 7.64 -7.96 9.22
N GLU A 15 7.56 -8.09 7.90
CA GLU A 15 8.71 -7.95 7.00
C GLU A 15 9.26 -6.51 6.92
N VAL A 16 8.48 -5.51 7.33
CA VAL A 16 8.91 -4.10 7.39
C VAL A 16 9.33 -3.67 8.78
N ALA A 17 9.38 -4.58 9.76
CA ALA A 17 9.74 -4.26 11.14
C ALA A 17 11.15 -3.64 11.27
N SER A 18 12.04 -3.98 10.34
CA SER A 18 13.40 -3.44 10.24
C SER A 18 13.50 -2.05 9.59
N LEU A 19 12.41 -1.53 9.00
CA LEU A 19 12.41 -0.17 8.47
C LEU A 19 12.38 0.84 9.62
N GLY A 20 13.06 1.97 9.41
CA GLY A 20 13.05 3.09 10.34
C GLY A 20 11.66 3.69 10.48
N ASP A 21 11.33 4.12 11.70
CA ASP A 21 10.00 4.66 12.03
C ASP A 21 9.64 5.88 11.18
N GLU A 22 10.62 6.73 10.84
CA GLU A 22 10.42 7.89 9.97
C GLU A 22 10.01 7.51 8.55
N ALA A 23 10.57 6.43 7.99
CA ALA A 23 10.15 5.93 6.68
C ALA A 23 8.72 5.42 6.71
N ILE A 24 8.34 4.71 7.78
CA ILE A 24 6.96 4.23 7.95
C ILE A 24 5.98 5.38 8.13
N LYS A 25 6.34 6.43 8.89
CA LYS A 25 5.52 7.64 9.03
C LYS A 25 5.28 8.31 7.67
N LEU A 26 6.29 8.38 6.82
CA LEU A 26 6.17 8.91 5.47
C LEU A 26 5.15 8.11 4.65
N PHE A 27 5.26 6.78 4.63
CA PHE A 27 4.31 5.93 3.91
C PHE A 27 2.88 6.04 4.44
N ILE A 28 2.70 6.22 5.76
CA ILE A 28 1.39 6.46 6.36
C ILE A 28 0.82 7.80 5.87
N SER A 29 1.63 8.86 5.83
CA SER A 29 1.19 10.18 5.36
C SER A 29 0.79 10.17 3.89
N ASP A 30 1.61 9.56 3.05
CA ASP A 30 1.38 9.42 1.61
C ASP A 30 0.11 8.60 1.34
N SER A 31 -0.06 7.49 2.07
CA SER A 31 -1.25 6.65 1.98
C SER A 31 -2.50 7.42 2.39
N TRP A 32 -2.42 8.22 3.46
CA TRP A 32 -3.56 8.97 3.97
C TRP A 32 -4.05 10.02 2.98
N ASN A 33 -3.11 10.69 2.31
CA ASN A 33 -3.41 11.64 1.24
C ASN A 33 -4.15 10.98 0.07
N GLU A 34 -3.83 9.72 -0.25
CA GLU A 34 -4.55 8.96 -1.26
C GLU A 34 -5.94 8.49 -0.77
N ILE A 35 -6.06 7.99 0.46
CA ILE A 35 -7.35 7.57 1.04
C ILE A 35 -8.35 8.73 1.03
N LYS A 36 -7.92 9.93 1.41
CA LYS A 36 -8.76 11.13 1.41
C LYS A 36 -9.33 11.47 0.03
N LYS A 37 -8.62 11.13 -1.05
CA LYS A 37 -9.11 11.35 -2.43
C LYS A 37 -10.15 10.32 -2.85
N LYS A 38 -10.20 9.15 -2.21
CA LYS A 38 -10.96 7.98 -2.67
C LYS A 38 -12.36 7.80 -2.04
N LYS A 39 -12.83 8.73 -1.20
CA LYS A 39 -14.18 8.71 -0.58
C LYS A 39 -14.51 7.39 0.13
N PHE A 40 -13.57 6.84 0.88
CA PHE A 40 -13.85 5.69 1.74
C PHE A 40 -14.82 6.07 2.88
N PRO A 41 -15.66 5.13 3.36
CA PRO A 41 -16.38 5.28 4.62
C PRO A 41 -15.41 5.51 5.79
N LYS A 42 -15.79 6.36 6.75
CA LYS A 42 -14.91 6.77 7.89
C LYS A 42 -14.40 5.59 8.73
N ASP A 43 -15.19 4.54 8.84
CA ASP A 43 -14.85 3.29 9.52
C ASP A 43 -13.81 2.47 8.76
N MET A 44 -13.73 2.61 7.43
CA MET A 44 -12.81 1.89 6.55
C MET A 44 -11.55 2.68 6.21
N GLU A 45 -11.53 4.00 6.43
CA GLU A 45 -10.38 4.87 6.12
C GLU A 45 -9.08 4.40 6.79
N GLU A 46 -9.13 4.03 8.08
CA GLU A 46 -7.95 3.56 8.81
C GLU A 46 -7.42 2.23 8.27
N GLN A 47 -8.32 1.30 7.96
CA GLN A 47 -7.95 -0.02 7.44
C GLN A 47 -7.35 0.10 6.03
N ALA A 48 -7.98 0.92 5.17
CA ALA A 48 -7.48 1.21 3.83
C ALA A 48 -6.10 1.89 3.89
N ASN A 49 -5.93 2.85 4.81
CA ASN A 49 -4.66 3.53 5.02
C ASN A 49 -3.57 2.57 5.49
N ARG A 50 -3.88 1.69 6.44
CA ARG A 50 -2.94 0.70 6.96
C ARG A 50 -2.45 -0.25 5.87
N TYR A 51 -3.34 -0.79 5.04
CA TYR A 51 -2.95 -1.70 3.98
C TYR A 51 -2.15 -1.01 2.87
N LEU A 52 -2.52 0.22 2.51
CA LEU A 52 -1.77 1.00 1.53
C LEU A 52 -0.36 1.35 2.06
N ALA A 53 -0.25 1.76 3.32
CA ALA A 53 1.03 2.04 3.95
C ALA A 53 1.92 0.80 4.04
N CYS A 54 1.34 -0.36 4.38
CA CYS A 54 2.05 -1.63 4.34
C CYS A 54 2.53 -1.97 2.93
N HIS A 55 1.69 -1.78 1.91
CA HIS A 55 2.08 -2.03 0.53
C HIS A 55 3.30 -1.20 0.11
N LEU A 56 3.28 0.11 0.38
CA LEU A 56 4.40 1.01 0.07
C LEU A 56 5.67 0.62 0.84
N ALA A 57 5.55 0.34 2.13
CA ALA A 57 6.66 -0.07 2.97
C ALA A 57 7.30 -1.39 2.51
N VAL A 58 6.49 -2.36 2.11
CA VAL A 58 6.97 -3.66 1.61
C VAL A 58 7.69 -3.50 0.28
N LEU A 59 7.16 -2.72 -0.65
CA LEU A 59 7.83 -2.44 -1.92
C LEU A 59 9.18 -1.76 -1.69
N ASN A 60 9.25 -0.78 -0.78
CA ASN A 60 10.50 -0.12 -0.44
C ASN A 60 11.53 -1.12 0.14
N ASN A 61 11.13 -1.94 1.11
CA ASN A 61 12.01 -2.94 1.71
C ASN A 61 12.52 -3.98 0.70
N GLN A 62 11.67 -4.42 -0.23
CA GLN A 62 12.05 -5.34 -1.30
C GLN A 62 13.06 -4.70 -2.26
N ASN A 63 12.85 -3.44 -2.63
CA ASN A 63 13.77 -2.69 -3.50
C ASN A 63 15.15 -2.53 -2.83
N THR A 64 15.21 -2.11 -1.57
CA THR A 64 16.46 -1.96 -0.82
C THR A 64 17.23 -3.28 -0.72
N LYS A 65 16.53 -4.39 -0.47
CA LYS A 65 17.17 -5.73 -0.44
C LYS A 65 17.72 -6.14 -1.81
N SER A 66 17.01 -5.81 -2.89
CA SER A 66 17.50 -6.07 -4.24
C SER A 66 18.74 -5.25 -4.59
N GLU A 67 18.83 -4.00 -4.11
CA GLU A 67 20.02 -3.15 -4.29
C GLU A 67 21.25 -3.70 -3.56
N GLN A 68 21.07 -4.21 -2.33
CA GLN A 68 22.17 -4.73 -1.52
C GLN A 68 22.79 -6.03 -2.08
N ILE A 69 22.03 -6.82 -2.84
CA ILE A 69 22.47 -8.13 -3.38
C ILE A 69 23.29 -7.97 -4.69
N GLY A 70 23.27 -6.80 -5.35
CA GLY A 70 23.87 -6.63 -6.68
C GLY A 70 25.02 -5.63 -6.74
N SER A 71 26.27 -6.11 -6.89
CA SER A 71 27.39 -5.28 -7.37
C SER A 71 27.31 -5.02 -8.89
N LEU A 72 26.42 -5.70 -9.62
CA LEU A 72 26.09 -5.36 -11.00
C LEU A 72 24.89 -4.42 -11.01
N LYS A 73 25.23 -3.15 -11.21
CA LYS A 73 24.37 -2.00 -11.47
C LYS A 73 23.45 -2.29 -12.67
N LYS A 74 22.36 -3.05 -12.46
CA LYS A 74 21.21 -2.97 -13.35
C LYS A 74 20.59 -1.61 -13.09
N GLU A 75 20.85 -0.68 -13.99
CA GLU A 75 20.11 0.56 -14.12
C GLU A 75 18.64 0.22 -14.34
N TYR A 76 17.91 -0.07 -13.26
CA TYR A 76 16.46 0.06 -13.26
C TYR A 76 16.17 1.54 -13.13
N SER A 77 16.18 2.20 -14.29
CA SER A 77 15.65 3.54 -14.47
C SER A 77 14.28 3.64 -13.77
N GLY A 78 14.22 4.32 -12.64
CA GLY A 78 12.99 4.93 -12.13
C GLY A 78 11.92 4.01 -11.57
N PHE A 79 12.26 3.00 -10.75
CA PHE A 79 11.25 2.40 -9.87
C PHE A 79 10.94 3.33 -8.69
N HIS A 80 10.37 4.50 -8.99
CA HIS A 80 9.49 5.16 -8.03
C HIS A 80 8.48 4.08 -7.63
N SER A 81 8.26 3.87 -6.33
CA SER A 81 7.17 3.02 -5.82
C SER A 81 5.84 3.63 -6.24
N THR A 82 5.52 3.52 -7.52
CA THR A 82 4.32 4.03 -8.12
C THR A 82 3.18 3.15 -7.64
N TYR A 83 2.08 3.78 -7.24
CA TYR A 83 0.81 3.17 -6.83
C TYR A 83 0.16 2.26 -7.89
N THR A 84 0.85 1.98 -9.00
CA THR A 84 0.33 1.36 -10.22
C THR A 84 0.19 -0.15 -10.14
N ASP A 85 0.90 -0.84 -9.23
CA ASP A 85 0.79 -2.30 -9.13
C ASP A 85 0.46 -2.80 -7.72
N LEU A 86 -0.79 -2.56 -7.33
CA LEU A 86 -1.39 -3.06 -6.09
C LEU A 86 -1.36 -4.59 -5.98
N LYS A 87 -1.12 -5.35 -7.05
CA LYS A 87 -1.11 -6.81 -7.00
C LYS A 87 0.20 -7.38 -6.47
N ARG A 88 1.26 -6.58 -6.37
CA ARG A 88 2.61 -7.03 -5.98
C ARG A 88 2.74 -7.52 -4.55
N THR A 89 1.87 -7.05 -3.65
CA THR A 89 1.91 -7.45 -2.24
C THR A 89 0.51 -7.84 -1.77
N VAL A 90 0.42 -8.72 -0.77
CA VAL A 90 -0.86 -9.13 -0.17
C VAL A 90 -1.61 -7.90 0.37
N TYR A 91 -0.89 -6.93 0.92
CA TYR A 91 -1.46 -5.67 1.42
C TYR A 91 -2.03 -4.80 0.31
N GLY A 92 -1.37 -4.74 -0.85
CA GLY A 92 -1.90 -4.03 -2.01
C GLY A 92 -3.15 -4.70 -2.57
N GLN A 93 -3.22 -6.04 -2.53
CA GLN A 93 -4.40 -6.80 -2.94
C GLN A 93 -5.58 -6.55 -2.00
N GLU A 94 -5.35 -6.53 -0.68
CA GLU A 94 -6.39 -6.16 0.30
C GLU A 94 -6.85 -4.71 0.12
N TYR A 95 -5.94 -3.77 -0.11
CA TYR A 95 -6.31 -2.39 -0.44
C TYR A 95 -7.15 -2.32 -1.73
N ALA A 96 -6.79 -3.08 -2.76
CA ALA A 96 -7.55 -3.15 -4.00
C ALA A 96 -8.95 -3.75 -3.80
N ARG A 97 -9.10 -4.75 -2.91
CA ARG A 97 -10.39 -5.30 -2.50
C ARG A 97 -11.26 -4.23 -1.85
N LEU A 98 -10.72 -3.51 -0.86
CA LEU A 98 -11.41 -2.41 -0.19
C LEU A 98 -11.79 -1.30 -1.17
N LEU A 99 -10.89 -0.92 -2.08
CA LEU A 99 -11.17 0.08 -3.11
C LEU A 99 -12.35 -0.35 -3.99
N LYS A 100 -12.38 -1.62 -4.42
CA LYS A 100 -13.49 -2.16 -5.22
C LYS A 100 -14.80 -2.18 -4.44
N GLU A 101 -14.76 -2.53 -3.16
CA GLU A 101 -15.94 -2.70 -2.31
C GLU A 101 -16.57 -1.36 -1.91
N TYR A 102 -15.74 -0.37 -1.57
CA TYR A 102 -16.20 0.87 -0.95
C TYR A 102 -16.18 2.10 -1.86
N THR A 103 -15.41 2.09 -2.95
CA THR A 103 -15.27 3.27 -3.83
C THR A 103 -15.88 3.07 -5.22
N LYS A 104 -16.30 1.85 -5.59
CA LYS A 104 -17.07 1.58 -6.82
C LYS A 104 -18.56 1.42 -6.52
N GLY A 105 -19.19 2.52 -6.13
CA GLY A 105 -20.62 2.71 -6.43
C GLY A 105 -20.74 3.27 -7.84
N ASN A 106 -21.51 2.61 -8.72
CA ASN A 106 -21.75 2.91 -10.15
C ASN A 106 -20.73 2.41 -11.19
N ASN A 107 -20.56 1.09 -11.34
CA ASN A 107 -20.48 0.54 -12.70
C ASN A 107 -21.01 -0.90 -12.74
N GLY A 108 -22.25 -1.00 -13.22
CA GLY A 108 -22.87 -2.11 -13.92
C GLY A 108 -22.37 -3.52 -13.62
N ILE A 109 -23.25 -4.29 -12.98
CA ILE A 109 -23.34 -5.73 -13.20
C ILE A 109 -23.44 -5.95 -14.73
N SER A 110 -22.39 -6.51 -15.33
CA SER A 110 -22.51 -7.20 -16.62
C SER A 110 -21.84 -8.56 -16.46
N LEU A 111 -22.53 -9.41 -15.71
CA LEU A 111 -22.39 -10.86 -15.83
C LEU A 111 -23.28 -11.25 -17.01
N VAL A 112 -22.73 -11.19 -18.22
CA VAL A 112 -23.28 -11.97 -19.34
C VAL A 112 -22.69 -13.36 -19.19
N VAL A 113 -23.53 -14.31 -18.81
CA VAL A 113 -23.28 -15.73 -19.05
C VAL A 113 -23.98 -16.05 -20.36
N VAL A 114 -23.20 -16.34 -21.41
CA VAL A 114 -23.68 -16.94 -22.67
C VAL A 114 -23.74 -18.45 -22.48
#